data_AF-A0A939YP70-F1
#
_entry.id   AF-A0A939YP70-F1
#
_cell.length_a   1.000
_cell.length_b   1.000
_cell.length_c   1.000
_cell.angle_alpha   90.00
_cell.angle_beta   90.00
_cell.angle_gamma   90.00
#
_symmetry.space_group_name_H-M   'P 1'
#
loop_
_entity.id
_entity.type
_entity.pdbx_description
1 polymer ?
#
loop_
_entity_poly.entity_id
_entity_poly.type
_entity_poly.pdbx_seq_one_letter_code
_entity_poly.pdbx_strand_id
1 'polypeptide(L)'
;MRFFSKKSLSMCFMTAAFIVMALTCGCSDREIKSLNSTITLSITELPESYYQLSKSARKELHVVVVLHPTDDYSDNHSAVFRLNEENSFSGTEYVTPGDYYVESVDVYPSESVPFGSDCTENGSPVITASRNCNTDFILPVKEYTLYQAKEEILNDKNFSHKIQIDDQIYNIEELFDKFTFDMEMPFELTMIEKDYNSYRCNEVKGLSVITSADDSSHKPVGVEINYSNVKLWGGITAGDNITKLTNSKNGCLGTPSYCKGSPIVGLGYDGTTFIFVDPDSEAALHAYIGNEDRRISTIRYVIN
;
A
#
# COMPACT_ATOMS: atom_id res chain seq x y z
N MET A 1 -41.47 -45.11 34.74
CA MET A 1 -40.23 -44.42 35.16
C MET A 1 -39.09 -45.42 35.17
N ARG A 2 -38.22 -45.39 34.15
CA ARG A 2 -36.98 -46.19 34.14
C ARG A 2 -35.84 -45.29 34.63
N PHE A 3 -35.23 -45.66 35.75
CA PHE A 3 -34.06 -44.99 36.30
C PHE A 3 -32.85 -45.29 35.42
N PHE A 4 -32.38 -44.30 34.66
CA PHE A 4 -31.06 -44.37 34.06
C PHE A 4 -30.00 -44.14 35.15
N SER A 5 -29.10 -45.10 35.28
CA SER A 5 -27.95 -45.06 36.19
C SER A 5 -27.05 -43.86 35.87
N LYS A 6 -26.87 -42.96 36.85
CA LYS A 6 -25.98 -41.78 36.80
C LYS A 6 -24.54 -42.11 36.37
N LYS A 7 -24.10 -43.36 36.46
CA LYS A 7 -22.74 -43.77 36.02
C LYS A 7 -22.60 -43.90 34.49
N SER A 8 -23.68 -44.19 33.76
CA SER A 8 -23.63 -44.32 32.28
C SER A 8 -23.63 -42.96 31.57
N LEU A 9 -24.23 -41.94 32.19
CA LEU A 9 -24.31 -40.58 31.65
C LEU A 9 -22.95 -39.86 31.73
N SER A 10 -22.19 -40.12 32.79
CA SER A 10 -20.86 -39.52 32.99
C SER A 10 -19.80 -40.05 32.00
N MET A 11 -19.95 -41.29 31.54
CA MET A 11 -18.99 -41.90 30.61
C MET A 11 -19.24 -41.43 29.16
N CYS A 12 -20.50 -41.26 28.76
CA CYS A 12 -20.85 -40.69 27.45
C CYS A 12 -20.47 -39.20 27.32
N PHE A 13 -20.55 -38.42 28.40
CA PHE A 13 -20.14 -37.01 28.39
C PHE A 13 -18.62 -36.82 28.24
N MET A 14 -17.80 -37.71 28.83
CA MET A 14 -16.34 -37.63 28.66
C MET A 14 -15.89 -38.02 27.23
N THR A 15 -16.56 -38.98 26.58
CA THR A 15 -16.22 -39.36 25.20
C THR A 15 -16.70 -38.31 24.19
N ALA A 16 -17.86 -37.69 24.42
CA ALA A 16 -18.36 -36.59 23.59
C ALA A 16 -17.48 -35.33 23.71
N ALA A 17 -16.97 -35.01 24.91
CA ALA A 17 -16.06 -33.88 25.11
C ALA A 17 -14.70 -34.07 24.41
N PHE A 18 -14.20 -35.30 24.31
CA PHE A 18 -12.96 -35.61 23.57
C PHE A 18 -13.12 -35.52 22.06
N ILE A 19 -14.29 -35.90 21.52
CA ILE A 19 -14.59 -35.80 20.08
C ILE A 19 -14.83 -34.34 19.69
N VAL A 20 -15.44 -33.52 20.56
CA VAL A 20 -15.61 -32.08 20.31
C VAL A 20 -14.28 -31.32 20.41
N MET A 21 -13.37 -31.67 21.32
CA MET A 21 -12.02 -31.07 21.34
C MET A 21 -11.16 -31.47 20.13
N ALA A 22 -11.34 -32.68 19.58
CA ALA A 22 -10.64 -33.12 18.37
C ALA A 22 -11.17 -32.44 17.09
N LEU A 23 -12.36 -31.83 17.13
CA LEU A 23 -13.00 -31.18 15.99
C LEU A 23 -12.82 -29.65 15.97
N THR A 24 -12.18 -29.06 16.99
CA THR A 24 -11.93 -27.60 17.07
C THR A 24 -10.45 -27.22 16.94
N CYS A 25 -9.58 -28.19 16.62
CA CYS A 25 -8.21 -27.87 16.24
C CYS A 25 -8.18 -27.57 14.74
N GLY A 26 -8.36 -26.30 14.40
CA GLY A 26 -7.82 -25.79 13.14
C GLY A 26 -6.35 -26.19 13.03
N CYS A 27 -5.91 -26.51 11.81
CA CYS A 27 -4.57 -27.04 11.57
C CYS A 27 -3.52 -26.14 12.23
N SER A 28 -2.87 -26.63 13.28
CA SER A 28 -1.82 -25.89 13.98
C SER A 28 -0.54 -25.89 13.14
N ASP A 29 0.34 -24.88 13.28
CA ASP A 29 1.64 -24.80 12.56
C ASP A 29 2.48 -26.09 12.65
N ARG A 30 2.28 -26.85 13.73
CA ARG A 30 2.94 -28.14 13.98
C ARG A 30 2.45 -29.24 13.02
N GLU A 31 1.17 -29.22 12.65
CA GLU A 31 0.58 -30.14 11.68
C GLU A 31 1.01 -29.78 10.26
N ILE A 32 1.05 -28.49 9.91
CA ILE A 32 1.54 -28.03 8.60
C ILE A 32 3.00 -28.44 8.40
N LYS A 33 3.87 -28.23 9.40
CA LYS A 33 5.27 -28.68 9.37
C LYS A 33 5.42 -30.19 9.23
N SER A 34 4.47 -30.98 9.74
CA SER A 34 4.49 -32.44 9.59
C SER A 34 4.21 -32.93 8.17
N LEU A 35 3.59 -32.09 7.33
CA LEU A 35 3.34 -32.38 5.91
C LEU A 35 4.61 -32.21 5.05
N ASN A 36 5.62 -31.51 5.59
CA ASN A 36 6.93 -31.30 4.97
C ASN A 36 6.83 -30.79 3.51
N SER A 37 5.84 -29.95 3.25
CA SER A 37 5.65 -29.25 1.98
C SER A 37 6.08 -27.81 2.20
N THR A 38 6.99 -27.30 1.36
CA THR A 38 7.47 -25.93 1.48
C THR A 38 7.44 -25.21 0.14
N ILE A 39 7.23 -23.90 0.21
CA ILE A 39 7.44 -23.00 -0.92
C ILE A 39 8.62 -22.11 -0.56
N THR A 40 9.60 -22.05 -1.45
CA THR A 40 10.70 -21.10 -1.40
C THR A 40 10.41 -20.00 -2.41
N LEU A 41 10.39 -18.75 -1.94
CA LEU A 41 10.14 -17.59 -2.77
C LEU A 41 11.38 -16.71 -2.78
N SER A 42 11.80 -16.29 -3.98
CA SER A 42 12.98 -15.45 -4.17
C SER A 42 12.74 -14.35 -5.20
N ILE A 43 13.32 -13.17 -4.97
CA ILE A 43 13.44 -12.12 -5.98
C ILE A 43 14.87 -12.16 -6.54
N THR A 44 15.02 -12.68 -7.75
CA THR A 44 16.34 -12.89 -8.36
C THR A 44 16.90 -11.64 -9.03
N GLU A 45 16.02 -10.74 -9.47
CA GLU A 45 16.39 -9.49 -10.12
C GLU A 45 15.59 -8.35 -9.51
N LEU A 46 16.28 -7.38 -8.92
CA LEU A 46 15.69 -6.13 -8.47
C LEU A 46 15.84 -5.06 -9.56
N PRO A 47 14.88 -4.14 -9.66
CA PRO A 47 14.91 -3.04 -10.63
C PRO A 47 16.12 -2.11 -10.43
N GLU A 48 16.55 -1.41 -11.48
CA GLU A 48 17.71 -0.50 -11.45
C GLU A 48 17.55 0.60 -10.38
N SER A 49 16.34 1.14 -10.29
CA SER A 49 15.93 2.14 -9.29
C SER A 49 16.14 1.71 -7.84
N TYR A 50 16.09 0.40 -7.52
CA TYR A 50 16.47 -0.09 -6.18
C TYR A 50 17.94 0.21 -5.87
N TYR A 51 18.84 0.03 -6.85
CA TYR A 51 20.27 0.25 -6.65
C TYR A 51 20.64 1.73 -6.53
N GLN A 52 19.76 2.63 -6.96
CA GLN A 52 19.91 4.08 -6.82
C GLN A 52 19.49 4.59 -5.42
N LEU A 53 18.82 3.76 -4.61
CA LEU A 53 18.44 4.10 -3.25
C LEU A 53 19.67 4.24 -2.32
N SER A 54 19.52 5.06 -1.28
CA SER A 54 20.52 5.17 -0.23
C SER A 54 20.67 3.82 0.50
N LYS A 55 21.84 3.58 1.12
CA LYS A 55 22.06 2.36 1.90
C LYS A 55 21.05 2.20 3.04
N SER A 56 20.62 3.31 3.65
CA SER A 56 19.61 3.29 4.71
C SER A 56 18.24 2.89 4.15
N ALA A 57 17.80 3.53 3.05
CA ALA A 57 16.53 3.22 2.40
C ALA A 57 16.43 1.77 1.92
N ARG A 58 17.54 1.18 1.43
CA ARG A 58 17.55 -0.24 1.03
C ARG A 58 17.40 -1.21 2.18
N LYS A 59 17.92 -0.86 3.36
CA LYS A 59 17.83 -1.72 4.56
C LYS A 59 16.43 -1.78 5.15
N GLU A 60 15.69 -0.69 5.02
CA GLU A 60 14.30 -0.60 5.49
C GLU A 60 13.31 -1.21 4.49
N LEU A 61 13.79 -1.56 3.30
CA LEU A 61 12.93 -2.10 2.26
C LEU A 61 12.59 -3.56 2.50
N HIS A 62 11.29 -3.85 2.50
CA HIS A 62 10.74 -5.19 2.54
C HIS A 62 9.79 -5.41 1.37
N VAL A 63 9.83 -6.60 0.77
CA VAL A 63 8.78 -7.10 -0.11
C VAL A 63 8.01 -8.16 0.65
N VAL A 64 6.73 -7.91 0.88
CA VAL A 64 5.81 -8.82 1.54
C VAL A 64 4.99 -9.51 0.45
N VAL A 65 5.01 -10.84 0.43
CA VAL A 65 4.21 -11.65 -0.50
C VAL A 65 3.25 -12.50 0.29
N VAL A 66 1.98 -12.45 -0.06
CA VAL A 66 0.94 -13.31 0.51
C VAL A 66 0.50 -14.30 -0.55
N LEU A 67 0.65 -15.58 -0.26
CA LEU A 67 0.10 -16.66 -1.08
C LEU A 67 -1.16 -17.19 -0.41
N HIS A 68 -2.24 -17.23 -1.17
CA HIS A 68 -3.51 -17.78 -0.72
C HIS A 68 -3.79 -19.12 -1.42
N PRO A 69 -4.26 -20.15 -0.70
CA PRO A 69 -4.71 -21.41 -1.30
C PRO A 69 -5.86 -21.17 -2.30
N THR A 70 -5.91 -21.90 -3.41
CA THR A 70 -7.00 -21.81 -4.40
C THR A 70 -8.29 -22.47 -3.93
N ASP A 71 -8.19 -23.42 -2.99
CA ASP A 71 -9.33 -24.15 -2.48
C ASP A 71 -9.94 -23.40 -1.28
N ASP A 72 -11.17 -22.92 -1.47
CA ASP A 72 -12.02 -22.06 -0.62
C ASP A 72 -12.37 -22.63 0.78
N TYR A 73 -11.69 -23.68 1.24
CA TYR A 73 -11.89 -24.19 2.59
C TYR A 73 -11.24 -23.23 3.60
N SER A 74 -12.11 -22.51 4.31
CA SER A 74 -11.90 -21.36 5.21
C SER A 74 -10.83 -21.46 6.32
N ASP A 75 -10.08 -22.55 6.38
CA ASP A 75 -9.08 -22.83 7.42
C ASP A 75 -7.66 -23.00 6.84
N ASN A 76 -7.46 -22.85 5.53
CA ASN A 76 -6.13 -22.99 4.95
C ASN A 76 -5.29 -21.72 5.18
N HIS A 77 -4.16 -21.92 5.84
CA HIS A 77 -3.22 -20.87 6.24
C HIS A 77 -2.57 -20.20 5.01
N SER A 78 -2.80 -18.89 4.83
CA SER A 78 -2.02 -18.09 3.86
C SER A 78 -0.54 -18.13 4.23
N ALA A 79 0.34 -18.27 3.24
CA ALA A 79 1.78 -18.19 3.45
C ALA A 79 2.24 -16.75 3.27
N VAL A 80 2.91 -16.19 4.28
CA VAL A 80 3.37 -14.80 4.27
C VAL A 80 4.88 -14.75 4.25
N PHE A 81 5.46 -14.30 3.14
CA PHE A 81 6.89 -14.11 2.96
C PHE A 81 7.27 -12.66 3.20
N ARG A 82 8.34 -12.43 3.98
CA ARG A 82 8.93 -11.10 4.18
C ARG A 82 10.35 -11.12 3.65
N LEU A 83 10.60 -10.48 2.51
CA LEU A 83 11.86 -10.52 1.79
C LEU A 83 12.58 -9.18 1.88
N ASN A 84 13.88 -9.17 2.15
CA ASN A 84 14.68 -7.96 2.28
C ASN A 84 16.18 -8.22 1.99
N GLU A 85 17.02 -7.19 2.09
CA GLU A 85 18.47 -7.33 1.86
C GLU A 85 19.12 -8.33 2.85
N GLU A 86 18.61 -8.45 4.09
CA GLU A 86 19.16 -9.34 5.11
C GLU A 86 18.98 -10.83 4.77
N ASN A 87 17.85 -11.20 4.18
CA ASN A 87 17.59 -12.56 3.71
C ASN A 87 17.88 -12.77 2.22
N SER A 88 18.62 -11.83 1.60
CA SER A 88 18.94 -11.87 0.16
C SER A 88 17.68 -11.94 -0.71
N PHE A 89 16.60 -11.30 -0.25
CA PHE A 89 15.27 -11.32 -0.84
C PHE A 89 14.73 -12.73 -1.10
N SER A 90 14.98 -13.66 -0.17
CA SER A 90 14.54 -15.05 -0.25
C SER A 90 13.97 -15.54 1.08
N GLY A 91 12.89 -16.33 1.01
CA GLY A 91 12.21 -16.91 2.18
C GLY A 91 11.69 -18.31 1.89
N THR A 92 11.42 -19.09 2.94
CA THR A 92 10.83 -20.42 2.81
C THR A 92 9.80 -20.63 3.90
N GLU A 93 8.59 -21.00 3.51
CA GLU A 93 7.48 -21.24 4.44
C GLU A 93 6.93 -22.66 4.26
N TYR A 94 6.43 -23.22 5.36
CA TYR A 94 5.71 -24.49 5.35
C TYR A 94 4.26 -24.24 4.97
N VAL A 95 3.75 -25.04 4.03
CA VAL A 95 2.40 -24.89 3.50
C VAL A 95 1.67 -26.22 3.50
N THR A 96 0.34 -26.18 3.45
CA THR A 96 -0.44 -27.37 3.14
C THR A 96 -0.22 -27.75 1.67
N PRO A 97 -0.15 -29.05 1.30
CA PRO A 97 -0.11 -29.43 -0.10
C PRO A 97 -1.39 -28.95 -0.82
N GLY A 98 -1.22 -28.30 -1.96
CA GLY A 98 -2.31 -27.70 -2.73
C GLY A 98 -1.79 -26.67 -3.73
N ASP A 99 -2.73 -26.08 -4.46
CA ASP A 99 -2.47 -24.97 -5.37
C ASP A 99 -2.65 -23.64 -4.63
N TYR A 100 -1.75 -22.70 -4.90
CA TYR A 100 -1.74 -21.37 -4.33
C TYR A 100 -1.71 -20.32 -5.42
N TYR A 101 -2.38 -19.19 -5.22
CA TYR A 101 -2.22 -18.01 -6.04
C TYR A 101 -1.55 -16.89 -5.23
N VAL A 102 -0.89 -15.99 -5.94
CA VAL A 102 -0.36 -14.76 -5.36
C VAL A 102 -1.52 -13.81 -5.09
N GLU A 103 -1.88 -13.63 -3.82
CA GLU A 103 -2.95 -12.74 -3.37
C GLU A 103 -2.48 -11.29 -3.40
N SER A 104 -1.35 -11.00 -2.73
CA SER A 104 -0.77 -9.65 -2.71
C SER A 104 0.75 -9.68 -2.76
N VAL A 105 1.30 -8.60 -3.31
CA VAL A 105 2.73 -8.32 -3.30
C VAL A 105 2.93 -6.85 -2.99
N ASP A 106 3.33 -6.60 -1.76
CA ASP A 106 3.45 -5.27 -1.21
C ASP A 106 4.91 -4.93 -0.97
N VAL A 107 5.34 -3.74 -1.38
CA VAL A 107 6.68 -3.24 -1.12
C VAL A 107 6.57 -2.18 -0.04
N TYR A 108 7.33 -2.32 1.03
CA TYR A 108 7.37 -1.41 2.17
C TYR A 108 8.76 -0.83 2.38
N PRO A 109 8.89 0.45 2.78
CA PRO A 109 7.83 1.46 2.68
C PRO A 109 7.48 1.72 1.20
N SER A 110 6.21 1.56 0.84
CA SER A 110 5.71 1.79 -0.53
C SER A 110 5.93 3.23 -0.97
N GLU A 111 5.87 4.12 0.01
CA GLU A 111 6.18 5.54 -0.03
C GLU A 111 7.68 5.85 -0.14
N SER A 112 8.52 4.96 -0.69
CA SER A 112 9.95 5.22 -0.85
C SER A 112 10.55 4.74 -2.17
N VAL A 113 9.77 4.03 -3.01
CA VAL A 113 10.34 3.30 -4.16
C VAL A 113 9.49 3.31 -5.44
N PRO A 114 10.10 3.51 -6.63
CA PRO A 114 9.41 3.56 -7.92
C PRO A 114 9.28 2.18 -8.57
N PHE A 115 9.05 1.13 -7.78
CA PHE A 115 8.88 -0.22 -8.30
C PHE A 115 7.92 -1.05 -7.45
N GLY A 116 7.39 -2.12 -8.04
CA GLY A 116 6.54 -3.07 -7.36
C GLY A 116 6.33 -4.32 -8.19
N SER A 117 5.25 -5.05 -7.89
CA SER A 117 4.91 -6.27 -8.60
C SER A 117 3.74 -6.06 -9.54
N ASP A 118 3.80 -6.76 -10.67
CA ASP A 118 2.75 -6.80 -11.70
C ASP A 118 1.71 -7.91 -11.44
N CYS A 119 1.75 -8.56 -10.26
CA CYS A 119 0.78 -9.57 -9.88
C CYS A 119 -0.57 -8.90 -9.62
N THR A 120 -1.35 -8.70 -10.68
CA THR A 120 -2.74 -8.26 -10.64
C THR A 120 -3.66 -9.47 -10.48
N GLU A 121 -4.77 -9.29 -9.77
CA GLU A 121 -5.73 -10.32 -9.35
C GLU A 121 -6.25 -11.27 -10.46
N ASN A 122 -6.13 -10.91 -11.74
CA ASN A 122 -6.67 -11.69 -12.87
C ASN A 122 -5.63 -12.52 -13.66
N GLY A 123 -4.37 -12.59 -13.20
CA GLY A 123 -3.30 -13.30 -13.89
C GLY A 123 -2.22 -13.91 -13.00
N SER A 124 -2.44 -13.99 -11.69
CA SER A 124 -1.46 -14.53 -10.75
C SER A 124 -1.11 -15.98 -11.09
N PRO A 125 0.19 -16.32 -11.17
CA PRO A 125 0.61 -17.69 -11.43
C PRO A 125 0.12 -18.62 -10.30
N VAL A 126 -0.36 -19.79 -10.67
CA VAL A 126 -0.70 -20.85 -9.71
C VAL A 126 0.56 -21.62 -9.35
N ILE A 127 0.85 -21.70 -8.05
CA ILE A 127 2.01 -22.37 -7.47
C ILE A 127 1.51 -23.65 -6.80
N THR A 128 1.89 -24.79 -7.34
CA THR A 128 1.50 -26.10 -6.79
C THR A 128 2.52 -26.59 -5.78
N ALA A 129 2.13 -26.71 -4.51
CA ALA A 129 2.91 -27.36 -3.48
C ALA A 129 2.43 -28.80 -3.26
N SER A 130 3.34 -29.75 -3.28
CA SER A 130 3.06 -31.17 -3.04
C SER A 130 3.77 -31.70 -1.79
N ARG A 131 3.26 -32.80 -1.23
CA ARG A 131 3.81 -33.39 -0.01
C ARG A 131 5.29 -33.80 -0.19
N ASN A 132 6.16 -33.39 0.72
CA ASN A 132 7.61 -33.62 0.64
C ASN A 132 8.29 -32.98 -0.59
N CYS A 133 7.75 -31.88 -1.11
CA CYS A 133 8.40 -31.13 -2.17
C CYS A 133 8.80 -29.72 -1.72
N ASN A 134 9.80 -29.18 -2.40
CA ASN A 134 10.15 -27.78 -2.35
C ASN A 134 9.83 -27.21 -3.72
N THR A 135 9.05 -26.13 -3.75
CA THR A 135 8.73 -25.42 -4.99
C THR A 135 9.38 -24.05 -4.93
N ASP A 136 10.22 -23.74 -5.92
CA ASP A 136 10.85 -22.43 -6.06
C ASP A 136 9.95 -21.54 -6.92
N PHE A 137 9.68 -20.33 -6.42
CA PHE A 137 8.93 -19.31 -7.15
C PHE A 137 9.73 -18.01 -7.26
N ILE A 138 9.88 -17.53 -8.49
CA ILE A 138 10.55 -16.25 -8.79
C ILE A 138 9.49 -15.18 -8.93
N LEU A 139 9.58 -14.17 -8.08
CA LEU A 139 8.67 -13.03 -8.11
C LEU A 139 9.16 -11.96 -9.10
N PRO A 140 8.38 -11.62 -10.15
CA PRO A 140 8.73 -10.51 -11.02
C PRO A 140 8.49 -9.18 -10.30
N VAL A 141 9.57 -8.41 -10.10
CA VAL A 141 9.50 -7.00 -9.68
C VAL A 141 9.79 -6.14 -10.91
N LYS A 142 8.92 -5.19 -11.21
CA LYS A 142 9.08 -4.30 -12.37
C LYS A 142 9.24 -2.85 -11.94
N GLU A 143 10.02 -2.12 -12.73
CA GLU A 143 10.04 -0.66 -12.66
C GLU A 143 8.72 -0.10 -13.17
N TYR A 144 8.22 0.91 -12.46
CA TYR A 144 7.22 1.78 -13.06
C TYR A 144 7.94 2.75 -14.00
N THR A 145 7.36 2.95 -15.18
CA THR A 145 7.90 3.94 -16.14
C THR A 145 7.78 5.32 -15.53
N LEU A 146 8.89 5.94 -15.13
CA LEU A 146 8.88 7.30 -14.62
C LEU A 146 8.68 8.30 -15.76
N TYR A 147 7.44 8.75 -15.95
CA TYR A 147 7.15 9.79 -16.94
C TYR A 147 7.79 11.11 -16.52
N GLN A 148 8.36 11.88 -17.45
CA GLN A 148 8.77 13.25 -17.15
C GLN A 148 7.54 14.16 -17.09
N ALA A 149 7.62 15.21 -16.28
CA ALA A 149 6.59 16.25 -16.25
C ALA A 149 6.47 16.88 -17.65
N LYS A 150 5.24 16.97 -18.17
CA LYS A 150 4.95 17.72 -19.39
C LYS A 150 5.21 19.20 -19.15
N GLU A 151 5.62 19.91 -20.20
CA GLU A 151 5.84 21.37 -20.13
C GLU A 151 4.60 22.12 -19.64
N GLU A 152 3.40 21.64 -19.98
CA GLU A 152 2.14 22.18 -19.46
C GLU A 152 2.06 22.11 -17.93
N ILE A 153 2.43 20.97 -17.31
CA ILE A 153 2.45 20.81 -15.84
C ILE A 153 3.57 21.62 -15.20
N LEU A 154 4.74 21.66 -15.82
CA LEU A 154 5.88 22.41 -15.31
C LEU A 154 5.61 23.92 -15.24
N ASN A 155 4.85 24.43 -16.21
CA ASN A 155 4.50 25.85 -16.31
C ASN A 155 3.08 26.16 -15.81
N ASP A 156 2.39 25.18 -15.23
CA ASP A 156 1.04 25.38 -14.73
C ASP A 156 1.03 26.32 -13.53
N LYS A 157 -0.12 26.97 -13.31
CA LYS A 157 -0.30 27.80 -12.12
C LYS A 157 -0.30 26.92 -10.87
N ASN A 158 0.19 27.49 -9.77
CA ASN A 158 0.03 26.84 -8.47
C ASN A 158 -1.45 26.60 -8.18
N PHE A 159 -1.78 25.44 -7.61
CA PHE A 159 -3.15 25.04 -7.31
C PHE A 159 -4.06 25.11 -8.54
N SER A 160 -3.64 24.56 -9.67
CA SER A 160 -4.40 24.57 -10.94
C SER A 160 -5.55 23.56 -11.02
N HIS A 161 -5.73 22.73 -9.98
CA HIS A 161 -6.69 21.63 -9.94
C HIS A 161 -6.38 20.53 -10.97
N LYS A 162 -5.21 20.57 -11.61
CA LYS A 162 -4.75 19.59 -12.60
C LYS A 162 -3.66 18.70 -12.03
N ILE A 163 -3.67 17.45 -12.49
CA ILE A 163 -2.60 16.48 -12.27
C ILE A 163 -2.19 15.84 -13.59
N GLN A 164 -0.93 15.48 -13.72
CA GLN A 164 -0.49 14.54 -14.76
C GLN A 164 -0.43 13.15 -14.16
N ILE A 165 -1.09 12.21 -14.82
CA ILE A 165 -0.96 10.78 -14.57
C ILE A 165 -0.36 10.19 -15.83
N ASP A 166 0.78 9.54 -15.67
CA ASP A 166 1.58 9.02 -16.78
C ASP A 166 1.86 10.08 -17.86
N ASP A 167 1.35 9.91 -19.08
CA ASP A 167 1.52 10.84 -20.19
C ASP A 167 0.31 11.76 -20.42
N GLN A 168 -0.73 11.73 -19.58
CA GLN A 168 -1.93 12.56 -19.76
C GLN A 168 -2.13 13.54 -18.60
N ILE A 169 -2.87 14.62 -18.86
CA ILE A 169 -3.22 15.65 -17.87
C ILE A 169 -4.73 15.59 -17.64
N TYR A 170 -5.12 15.61 -16.37
CA TYR A 170 -6.50 15.46 -15.92
C TYR A 170 -6.87 16.58 -14.95
N ASN A 171 -8.13 17.03 -15.01
CA ASN A 171 -8.73 17.82 -13.94
C ASN A 171 -9.12 16.87 -12.80
N ILE A 172 -8.83 17.27 -11.56
CA ILE A 172 -9.14 16.45 -10.37
C ILE A 172 -10.63 16.16 -10.26
N GLU A 173 -11.48 17.15 -10.57
CA GLU A 173 -12.94 17.03 -10.50
C GLU A 173 -13.52 15.98 -11.45
N GLU A 174 -12.78 15.57 -12.48
CA GLU A 174 -13.20 14.62 -13.52
C GLU A 174 -12.66 13.20 -13.28
N LEU A 175 -11.93 12.95 -12.18
CA LEU A 175 -11.21 11.68 -12.02
C LEU A 175 -12.14 10.46 -11.93
N PHE A 176 -13.33 10.57 -11.32
CA PHE A 176 -14.31 9.48 -11.31
C PHE A 176 -14.84 9.13 -12.72
N ASP A 177 -14.76 10.04 -13.68
CA ASP A 177 -15.15 9.75 -15.07
C ASP A 177 -14.05 9.02 -15.85
N LYS A 178 -12.82 8.96 -15.30
CA LYS A 178 -11.62 8.46 -16.00
C LYS A 178 -11.06 7.18 -15.40
N PHE A 179 -11.21 7.00 -14.09
CA PHE A 179 -10.61 5.90 -13.34
C PHE A 179 -11.64 5.25 -12.42
N THR A 180 -11.38 4.01 -12.03
CA THR A 180 -12.18 3.32 -11.03
C THR A 180 -11.50 3.40 -9.67
N PHE A 181 -12.31 3.49 -8.63
CA PHE A 181 -11.85 3.63 -7.26
C PHE A 181 -12.55 2.61 -6.38
N ASP A 182 -11.81 2.09 -5.40
CA ASP A 182 -12.38 1.23 -4.36
C ASP A 182 -13.21 2.08 -3.39
N MET A 183 -14.53 1.97 -3.52
CA MET A 183 -15.51 2.70 -2.72
C MET A 183 -15.96 1.93 -1.47
N GLU A 184 -15.57 0.66 -1.32
CA GLU A 184 -16.06 -0.21 -0.25
C GLU A 184 -15.36 0.05 1.09
N MET A 185 -14.11 0.51 1.05
CA MET A 185 -13.32 0.81 2.24
C MET A 185 -12.73 2.23 2.18
N PRO A 186 -13.53 3.29 2.39
CA PRO A 186 -12.98 4.63 2.53
C PRO A 186 -12.05 4.71 3.75
N PHE A 187 -10.93 5.40 3.58
CA PHE A 187 -10.14 5.86 4.72
C PHE A 187 -10.65 7.24 5.13
N GLU A 188 -11.13 7.35 6.37
CA GLU A 188 -11.46 8.65 6.95
C GLU A 188 -10.17 9.46 7.17
N LEU A 189 -10.13 10.64 6.57
CA LEU A 189 -9.06 11.61 6.71
C LEU A 189 -9.60 12.81 7.47
N THR A 190 -9.14 12.98 8.71
CA THR A 190 -9.35 14.25 9.42
C THR A 190 -8.24 15.21 9.03
N MET A 191 -8.60 16.27 8.29
CA MET A 191 -7.72 17.42 8.12
C MET A 191 -8.25 18.59 8.95
N ILE A 192 -7.36 19.52 9.31
CA ILE A 192 -7.65 20.72 10.12
C ILE A 192 -9.01 21.29 9.71
N GLU A 193 -10.05 21.03 10.53
CA GLU A 193 -11.44 21.52 10.43
C GLU A 193 -12.47 20.76 9.56
N LYS A 194 -12.13 19.74 8.75
CA LYS A 194 -13.12 18.99 7.94
C LYS A 194 -12.80 17.48 7.83
N ASP A 195 -13.86 16.67 7.81
CA ASP A 195 -13.78 15.24 7.53
C ASP A 195 -13.87 14.97 6.02
N TYR A 196 -12.91 14.19 5.52
CA TYR A 196 -12.84 13.74 4.14
C TYR A 196 -12.76 12.22 4.07
N ASN A 197 -13.22 11.66 2.95
CA ASN A 197 -12.97 10.26 2.61
C ASN A 197 -11.88 10.19 1.54
N SER A 198 -11.03 9.16 1.63
CA SER A 198 -10.05 8.82 0.60
C SER A 198 -10.37 7.46 0.00
N TYR A 199 -10.46 7.41 -1.33
CA TYR A 199 -10.75 6.20 -2.10
C TYR A 199 -9.58 5.89 -3.01
N ARG A 200 -9.06 4.66 -2.93
CA ARG A 200 -7.87 4.24 -3.68
C ARG A 200 -8.21 4.05 -5.16
N CYS A 201 -7.37 4.56 -6.06
CA CYS A 201 -7.48 4.28 -7.49
C CYS A 201 -7.03 2.84 -7.77
N ASN A 202 -7.81 2.10 -8.54
CA ASN A 202 -7.52 0.71 -8.89
C ASN A 202 -6.45 0.61 -9.98
N GLU A 203 -6.40 1.59 -10.88
CA GLU A 203 -5.49 1.58 -12.04
C GLU A 203 -4.17 2.30 -11.78
N VAL A 204 -4.17 3.29 -10.89
CA VAL A 204 -3.00 4.16 -10.64
C VAL A 204 -2.49 3.93 -9.23
N LYS A 205 -1.43 3.14 -9.11
CA LYS A 205 -0.80 2.86 -7.81
C LYS A 205 -0.37 4.16 -7.12
N GLY A 206 -0.74 4.28 -5.85
CA GLY A 206 -0.38 5.41 -5.02
C GLY A 206 -1.27 6.64 -5.21
N LEU A 207 -2.23 6.61 -6.13
CA LEU A 207 -3.25 7.65 -6.25
C LEU A 207 -4.51 7.24 -5.48
N SER A 208 -5.02 8.17 -4.69
CA SER A 208 -6.37 8.13 -4.14
C SER A 208 -7.08 9.45 -4.44
N VAL A 209 -8.41 9.39 -4.57
CA VAL A 209 -9.24 10.59 -4.70
C VAL A 209 -9.82 10.96 -3.34
N ILE A 210 -9.85 12.25 -3.03
CA ILE A 210 -10.41 12.79 -1.81
C ILE A 210 -11.80 13.34 -2.11
N THR A 211 -12.80 12.95 -1.32
CA THR A 211 -14.15 13.53 -1.36
C THR A 211 -14.50 14.12 0.00
N SER A 212 -15.44 15.06 0.06
CA SER A 212 -16.04 15.45 1.34
C SER A 212 -16.78 14.26 1.96
N ALA A 213 -16.64 14.06 3.27
CA ALA A 213 -17.35 12.97 3.96
C ALA A 213 -18.87 13.20 4.01
N ASP A 214 -19.30 14.46 4.02
CA ASP A 214 -20.70 14.86 4.08
C ASP A 214 -21.39 14.90 2.70
N ASP A 215 -20.63 14.77 1.62
CA ASP A 215 -21.15 14.85 0.26
C ASP A 215 -21.50 13.46 -0.30
N SER A 216 -22.80 13.13 -0.29
CA SER A 216 -23.34 11.90 -0.88
C SER A 216 -23.11 11.75 -2.38
N SER A 217 -22.77 12.83 -3.10
CA SER A 217 -22.43 12.75 -4.52
C SER A 217 -21.00 12.25 -4.76
N HIS A 218 -20.20 12.16 -3.69
CA HIS A 218 -18.79 11.78 -3.75
C HIS A 218 -18.04 12.59 -4.81
N LYS A 219 -18.28 13.90 -4.94
CA LYS A 219 -17.52 14.68 -5.92
C LYS A 219 -16.04 14.72 -5.53
N PRO A 220 -15.08 14.52 -6.46
CA PRO A 220 -13.68 14.72 -6.17
C PRO A 220 -13.44 16.17 -5.76
N VAL A 221 -12.87 16.35 -4.58
CA VAL A 221 -12.40 17.64 -4.07
C VAL A 221 -10.91 17.62 -3.84
N GLY A 222 -10.21 16.58 -4.26
CA GLY A 222 -8.78 16.49 -4.06
C GLY A 222 -8.20 15.15 -4.44
N VAL A 223 -6.90 15.02 -4.22
CA VAL A 223 -6.16 13.77 -4.40
C VAL A 223 -5.17 13.58 -3.27
N GLU A 224 -4.99 12.31 -2.89
CA GLU A 224 -3.86 11.86 -2.10
C GLU A 224 -2.91 11.10 -3.02
N ILE A 225 -1.63 11.48 -2.96
CA ILE A 225 -0.57 10.95 -3.79
C ILE A 225 0.49 10.39 -2.86
N ASN A 226 0.56 9.07 -2.81
CA ASN A 226 1.68 8.28 -2.29
C ASN A 226 2.55 7.87 -3.49
N TYR A 227 3.85 7.62 -3.30
CA TYR A 227 4.85 7.35 -4.36
C TYR A 227 4.24 6.79 -5.67
N SER A 228 4.11 7.67 -6.66
CA SER A 228 3.43 7.40 -7.92
C SER A 228 4.00 8.28 -9.02
N ASN A 229 3.61 8.00 -10.26
CA ASN A 229 3.90 8.86 -11.40
C ASN A 229 3.08 10.14 -11.45
N VAL A 230 2.22 10.38 -10.45
CA VAL A 230 1.30 11.50 -10.45
C VAL A 230 2.04 12.80 -10.12
N LYS A 231 1.92 13.77 -11.01
CA LYS A 231 2.61 15.05 -10.92
C LYS A 231 1.61 16.17 -10.75
N LEU A 232 1.87 17.01 -9.76
CA LEU A 232 1.21 18.29 -9.60
C LEU A 232 1.97 19.37 -10.37
N TRP A 233 1.38 20.56 -10.42
CA TRP A 233 2.01 21.76 -11.00
C TRP A 233 3.47 21.94 -10.54
N GLY A 234 4.30 22.51 -11.41
CA GLY A 234 5.74 22.60 -11.18
C GLY A 234 6.46 21.24 -11.18
N GLY A 235 5.78 20.15 -11.55
CA GLY A 235 6.33 18.80 -11.64
C GLY A 235 6.52 18.09 -10.29
N ILE A 236 5.84 18.57 -9.24
CA ILE A 236 5.94 18.03 -7.89
C ILE A 236 5.40 16.60 -7.85
N THR A 237 6.16 15.68 -7.25
CA THR A 237 5.78 14.27 -7.09
C THR A 237 6.05 13.77 -5.68
N ALA A 238 5.25 12.82 -5.18
CA ALA A 238 5.62 12.07 -3.97
C ALA A 238 6.95 11.33 -4.20
N GLY A 239 7.87 11.45 -3.26
CA GLY A 239 9.26 10.98 -3.34
C GLY A 239 10.29 12.03 -3.69
N ASP A 240 9.85 13.22 -4.11
CA ASP A 240 10.74 14.35 -4.28
C ASP A 240 11.38 14.78 -2.94
N ASN A 241 12.59 15.32 -3.05
CA ASN A 241 13.25 15.94 -1.91
C ASN A 241 12.49 17.21 -1.50
N ILE A 242 12.33 17.45 -0.20
CA ILE A 242 11.61 18.62 0.32
C ILE A 242 12.16 19.97 -0.17
N THR A 243 13.44 20.03 -0.56
CA THR A 243 14.04 21.23 -1.14
C THR A 243 13.40 21.63 -2.48
N LYS A 244 12.82 20.68 -3.22
CA LYS A 244 11.99 20.95 -4.39
C LYS A 244 10.68 21.65 -4.04
N LEU A 245 10.17 21.57 -2.81
CA LEU A 245 8.98 22.36 -2.43
C LEU A 245 9.36 23.72 -1.83
N THR A 246 10.38 23.73 -0.98
CA THR A 246 10.58 24.79 0.04
C THR A 246 11.54 25.92 -0.36
N ASN A 247 12.26 25.85 -1.49
CA ASN A 247 13.27 26.85 -1.84
C ASN A 247 12.71 27.94 -2.78
N SER A 248 12.79 29.22 -2.40
CA SER A 248 12.32 30.34 -3.23
C SER A 248 13.07 30.56 -4.55
N LYS A 249 14.28 29.99 -4.72
CA LYS A 249 15.08 30.08 -5.95
C LYS A 249 14.95 28.84 -6.82
N ASN A 250 14.80 27.67 -6.21
CA ASN A 250 14.95 26.37 -6.89
C ASN A 250 13.80 25.37 -6.59
N GLY A 251 12.74 25.78 -5.89
CA GLY A 251 11.61 24.93 -5.51
C GLY A 251 10.32 25.30 -6.25
N CYS A 252 9.46 24.31 -6.48
CA CYS A 252 8.22 24.32 -7.24
C CYS A 252 7.08 25.10 -6.55
N LEU A 253 7.01 25.11 -5.21
CA LEU A 253 6.06 25.97 -4.47
C LEU A 253 6.71 27.25 -3.95
N GLY A 254 8.04 27.18 -3.78
CA GLY A 254 8.79 28.15 -3.01
C GLY A 254 8.41 28.13 -1.53
N THR A 255 9.36 28.47 -0.67
CA THR A 255 9.02 29.24 0.54
C THR A 255 10.11 30.30 0.71
N PRO A 256 9.74 31.58 0.93
CA PRO A 256 10.65 32.73 0.78
C PRO A 256 11.88 32.68 1.68
N SER A 257 12.91 33.45 1.34
CA SER A 257 14.20 33.56 2.06
C SER A 257 14.15 33.89 3.57
N TYR A 258 12.99 34.14 4.18
CA TYR A 258 12.76 34.21 5.65
C TYR A 258 11.27 34.24 6.04
N CYS A 259 10.39 33.57 5.26
CA CYS A 259 8.94 33.39 5.48
C CYS A 259 8.04 34.65 5.58
N LYS A 260 6.93 34.65 4.80
CA LYS A 260 5.65 35.30 5.15
C LYS A 260 4.53 34.43 4.59
N GLY A 261 3.83 33.74 5.48
CA GLY A 261 2.97 32.58 5.20
C GLY A 261 3.61 31.34 5.83
N SER A 262 3.01 30.82 6.89
CA SER A 262 3.62 29.80 7.75
C SER A 262 3.49 28.41 7.16
N PRO A 263 4.56 27.61 6.98
CA PRO A 263 4.39 26.18 7.08
C PRO A 263 3.94 25.90 8.52
N ILE A 264 2.70 25.45 8.72
CA ILE A 264 2.31 24.87 10.00
C ILE A 264 3.05 23.53 10.07
N VAL A 265 4.17 23.54 10.78
CA VAL A 265 4.91 22.33 11.13
C VAL A 265 4.11 21.60 12.20
N GLY A 266 3.21 20.73 11.79
CA GLY A 266 2.63 19.73 12.68
C GLY A 266 3.68 18.67 12.96
N LEU A 267 4.07 18.51 14.22
CA LEU A 267 4.83 17.36 14.69
C LEU A 267 3.83 16.27 15.06
N GLY A 268 3.60 15.32 14.15
CA GLY A 268 2.93 14.07 14.46
C GLY A 268 3.88 13.12 15.18
N TYR A 269 3.36 12.01 15.72
CA TYR A 269 4.19 10.94 16.29
C TYR A 269 4.98 10.18 15.20
N ASP A 270 4.61 10.41 13.93
CA ASP A 270 4.96 9.66 12.73
C ASP A 270 5.58 10.52 11.61
N GLY A 271 5.56 11.86 11.69
CA GLY A 271 6.24 12.69 10.69
C GLY A 271 6.04 14.20 10.82
N THR A 272 6.66 14.94 9.89
CA THR A 272 6.49 16.39 9.75
C THR A 272 5.56 16.70 8.58
N THR A 273 4.51 17.50 8.81
CA THR A 273 3.63 17.97 7.72
C THR A 273 3.95 19.42 7.36
N PHE A 274 4.04 19.70 6.06
CA PHE A 274 4.07 21.06 5.51
C PHE A 274 2.71 21.37 4.90
N ILE A 275 2.12 22.50 5.27
CA ILE A 275 0.81 22.93 4.75
C ILE A 275 1.01 24.22 3.98
N PHE A 276 0.59 24.23 2.72
CA PHE A 276 0.56 25.39 1.83
C PHE A 276 -0.90 25.66 1.49
N VAL A 277 -1.39 26.86 1.79
CA VAL A 277 -2.76 27.27 1.49
C VAL A 277 -2.71 28.38 0.46
N ASP A 278 -3.49 28.24 -0.60
CA ASP A 278 -3.72 29.30 -1.56
C ASP A 278 -4.67 30.35 -0.95
N PRO A 279 -4.25 31.61 -0.80
CA PRO A 279 -5.08 32.63 -0.18
C PRO A 279 -6.32 33.00 -0.99
N ASP A 280 -6.35 32.69 -2.30
CA ASP A 280 -7.44 33.09 -3.20
C ASP A 280 -8.52 32.00 -3.35
N SER A 281 -8.11 30.73 -3.45
CA SER A 281 -9.04 29.59 -3.59
C SER A 281 -9.29 28.81 -2.29
N GLU A 282 -8.57 29.13 -1.21
CA GLU A 282 -8.51 28.32 0.02
C GLU A 282 -8.03 26.87 -0.20
N ALA A 283 -7.59 26.51 -1.41
CA ALA A 283 -7.08 25.18 -1.69
C ALA A 283 -5.79 24.93 -0.89
N ALA A 284 -5.60 23.70 -0.42
CA ALA A 284 -4.53 23.34 0.48
C ALA A 284 -3.72 22.15 -0.04
N LEU A 285 -2.39 22.28 0.01
CA LEU A 285 -1.44 21.21 -0.23
C LEU A 285 -0.76 20.84 1.08
N HIS A 286 -0.89 19.58 1.48
CA HIS A 286 -0.25 18.98 2.64
C HIS A 286 0.83 18.01 2.15
N ALA A 287 2.09 18.32 2.42
CA ALA A 287 3.22 17.44 2.13
C ALA A 287 3.73 16.81 3.41
N TYR A 288 3.64 15.48 3.50
CA TYR A 288 4.11 14.70 4.63
C TYR A 288 5.56 14.28 4.41
N ILE A 289 6.39 14.42 5.44
CA ILE A 289 7.80 14.06 5.41
C ILE A 289 8.05 12.94 6.41
N GLY A 290 8.53 11.81 5.88
CA GLY A 290 9.00 10.68 6.68
C GLY A 290 10.25 11.02 7.49
N ASN A 291 10.44 10.31 8.60
CA ASN A 291 11.38 10.69 9.66
C ASN A 291 12.87 10.67 9.27
N GLU A 292 13.29 9.98 8.19
CA GLU A 292 14.72 9.70 7.96
C GLU A 292 15.34 10.39 6.73
N ASP A 293 14.61 10.63 5.64
CA ASP A 293 15.22 10.97 4.34
C ASP A 293 14.88 12.36 3.75
N ARG A 294 14.14 13.21 4.47
CA ARG A 294 13.68 14.54 3.98
C ARG A 294 12.97 14.48 2.61
N ARG A 295 12.36 13.33 2.31
CA ARG A 295 11.54 13.12 1.11
C ARG A 295 10.07 13.27 1.47
N ILE A 296 9.31 13.72 0.50
CA ILE A 296 7.86 13.80 0.62
C ILE A 296 7.33 12.37 0.49
N SER A 297 6.71 11.83 1.53
CA SER A 297 6.14 10.48 1.50
C SER A 297 4.74 10.48 0.86
N THR A 298 3.95 11.47 1.24
CA THR A 298 2.57 11.68 0.78
C THR A 298 2.33 13.15 0.46
N ILE A 299 1.57 13.41 -0.60
CA ILE A 299 1.00 14.73 -0.90
C ILE A 299 -0.51 14.60 -0.88
N ARG A 300 -1.18 15.40 -0.05
CA ARG A 300 -2.63 15.63 -0.16
C ARG A 300 -2.85 16.99 -0.76
N TYR A 301 -3.64 17.05 -1.82
CA TYR A 301 -4.06 18.31 -2.42
C TYR A 301 -5.58 18.36 -2.40
N VAL A 302 -6.13 19.33 -1.67
CA VAL A 302 -7.56 19.52 -1.47
C VAL A 302 -7.99 20.88 -1.99
N ILE A 303 -9.06 20.89 -2.76
CA ILE A 303 -9.79 22.02 -3.31
C ILE A 303 -10.91 22.34 -2.31
N ASN A 304 -10.98 23.57 -1.82
CA ASN A 304 -12.00 24.01 -0.86
C ASN A 304 -13.15 24.76 -1.54
#